data_AF-A0A530R8E5-F1
#
_entry.id   AF-A0A530R8E5-F1
#
_cell.length_a   1.000
_cell.length_b   1.000
_cell.length_c   1.000
_cell.angle_alpha   90.00
_cell.angle_beta   90.00
_cell.angle_gamma   90.00
#
_symmetry.space_group_name_H-M   'P 1'
#
loop_
_entity.id
_entity.type
_entity.pdbx_description
1 polymer ?
#
loop_
_entity_poly.entity_id
_entity_poly.type
_entity_poly.pdbx_seq_one_letter_code
_entity_poly.pdbx_strand_id
1 'polypeptide(L)'
;SGFVGVHALPMQFNGRQLHAAICSSLMVEDHERDPMAGARLLKAYLDGPQDISFSETANDISARLWTRLRGVVLPQYSLDWVRVMRPSSFVLSLSASRLKLARMLNPFAHAIDRFYCRRMKSSERRWSGVAPDGAGHGALRTSEIDSGTFAKLVEPLTAQFVLRPEWAEGQLDHILADAAQKPDMGELVFVSVTSPVGTNVGAFAYHARKDEIGRVLQILALPGQAGSVIDCLIDHAAERGVSGLRGRIQPALLEAMLGRRIAFLTVASTVVHSRDPELLDAMKNSQAFLNGLAGEQWSRLIGGRFT
;
A
#
# COMPACT_ATOMS: atom_id res chain seq x y z
N SER A 1 -14.66 -20.81 20.18
CA SER A 1 -13.47 -21.37 19.50
C SER A 1 -12.73 -20.23 18.78
N GLY A 2 -11.55 -20.41 18.19
CA GLY A 2 -10.88 -19.28 17.49
C GLY A 2 -9.61 -19.69 16.74
N PHE A 3 -9.15 -18.82 15.83
CA PHE A 3 -7.95 -19.07 15.02
C PHE A 3 -7.15 -17.78 14.77
N VAL A 4 -5.88 -17.98 14.40
CA VAL A 4 -4.98 -16.92 13.92
C VAL A 4 -4.37 -17.33 12.58
N GLY A 5 -4.55 -16.50 11.56
CA GLY A 5 -3.89 -16.62 10.27
C GLY A 5 -2.48 -16.03 10.32
N VAL A 6 -1.49 -16.81 9.86
CA VAL A 6 -0.08 -16.43 9.90
C VAL A 6 0.55 -16.60 8.52
N HIS A 7 1.18 -15.53 8.02
CA HIS A 7 2.03 -15.60 6.82
C HIS A 7 3.49 -15.47 7.24
N ALA A 8 4.31 -16.46 6.91
CA ALA A 8 5.75 -16.37 7.12
C ALA A 8 6.38 -15.51 6.02
N LEU A 9 7.27 -14.60 6.41
CA LEU A 9 8.03 -13.75 5.52
C LEU A 9 9.50 -13.79 5.97
N PRO A 10 10.39 -14.43 5.19
CA PRO A 10 11.82 -14.32 5.48
C PRO A 10 12.25 -12.86 5.33
N MET A 11 13.05 -12.39 6.27
CA MET A 11 13.60 -11.04 6.28
C MET A 11 15.09 -11.07 6.55
N GLN A 12 15.78 -10.01 6.20
CA GLN A 12 17.17 -9.80 6.56
C GLN A 12 17.34 -8.47 7.30
N PHE A 13 18.27 -8.44 8.25
CA PHE A 13 18.72 -7.24 8.96
C PHE A 13 20.24 -7.21 8.99
N ASN A 14 20.88 -6.24 8.30
CA ASN A 14 22.35 -6.18 8.20
C ASN A 14 22.99 -7.51 7.74
N GLY A 15 22.33 -8.25 6.84
CA GLY A 15 22.77 -9.55 6.35
C GLY A 15 22.47 -10.73 7.28
N ARG A 16 21.95 -10.50 8.49
CA ARG A 16 21.42 -11.54 9.37
C ARG A 16 20.03 -11.97 8.89
N GLN A 17 19.85 -13.27 8.65
CA GLN A 17 18.54 -13.83 8.31
C GLN A 17 17.61 -13.86 9.51
N LEU A 18 16.34 -13.57 9.27
CA LEU A 18 15.29 -13.44 10.25
C LEU A 18 14.01 -14.12 9.75
N HIS A 19 13.24 -14.64 10.69
CA HIS A 19 11.87 -15.08 10.43
C HIS A 19 10.90 -14.01 10.90
N ALA A 20 10.14 -13.43 9.96
CA ALA A 20 9.00 -12.62 10.30
C ALA A 20 7.69 -13.40 10.11
N ALA A 21 6.72 -13.08 10.95
CA ALA A 21 5.36 -13.60 10.85
C ALA A 21 4.38 -12.43 10.75
N ILE A 22 3.48 -12.49 9.79
CA ILE A 22 2.42 -11.49 9.57
C ILE A 22 1.10 -12.08 10.06
N CYS A 23 0.45 -11.40 11.01
CA CYS A 23 -0.85 -11.80 11.54
C CYS A 23 -1.97 -11.20 10.68
N SER A 24 -2.62 -12.02 9.84
CA SER A 24 -3.63 -11.55 8.88
C SER A 24 -5.08 -11.66 9.35
N SER A 25 -5.41 -12.69 10.13
CA SER A 25 -6.80 -12.94 10.55
C SER A 25 -6.85 -13.46 11.96
N LEU A 26 -7.25 -12.63 12.92
CA LEU A 26 -7.48 -13.03 14.30
C LEU A 26 -8.98 -13.04 14.57
N MET A 27 -9.57 -14.24 14.75
CA MET A 27 -11.00 -14.40 14.94
C MET A 27 -11.30 -15.34 16.10
N VAL A 28 -12.30 -14.96 16.90
CA VAL A 28 -12.80 -15.73 18.03
C VAL A 28 -14.32 -15.75 17.96
N GLU A 29 -14.88 -16.92 18.12
CA GLU A 29 -16.31 -17.15 18.27
C GLU A 29 -16.73 -16.93 19.73
N ASP A 30 -17.86 -16.25 19.92
CA ASP A 30 -18.51 -16.03 21.22
C ASP A 30 -17.58 -15.37 22.25
N HIS A 31 -17.07 -14.18 21.90
CA HIS A 31 -16.14 -13.43 22.74
C HIS A 31 -16.75 -12.99 24.08
N GLU A 32 -18.08 -13.02 24.24
CA GLU A 32 -18.75 -12.67 25.50
C GLU A 32 -18.59 -13.79 26.52
N ARG A 33 -18.64 -15.05 26.06
CA ARG A 33 -18.45 -16.22 26.91
C ARG A 33 -16.99 -16.48 27.26
N ASP A 34 -16.04 -16.12 26.39
CA ASP A 34 -14.60 -16.22 26.66
C ASP A 34 -13.84 -14.95 26.20
N PRO A 35 -13.90 -13.87 26.98
CA PRO A 35 -13.28 -12.59 26.62
C PRO A 35 -11.75 -12.65 26.42
N MET A 36 -11.10 -13.68 26.98
CA MET A 36 -9.64 -13.81 26.94
C MET A 36 -9.13 -14.70 25.82
N ALA A 37 -10.00 -15.39 25.07
CA ALA A 37 -9.58 -16.25 23.97
C ALA A 37 -8.73 -15.52 22.92
N GLY A 38 -9.11 -14.29 22.54
CA GLY A 38 -8.36 -13.49 21.57
C GLY A 38 -6.98 -13.09 22.07
N ALA A 39 -6.88 -12.69 23.34
CA ALA A 39 -5.61 -12.36 23.97
C ALA A 39 -4.69 -13.58 24.10
N ARG A 40 -5.24 -14.77 24.41
CA ARG A 40 -4.47 -16.02 24.49
C ARG A 40 -3.96 -16.45 23.11
N LEU A 41 -4.78 -16.36 22.06
CA LEU A 41 -4.35 -16.64 20.68
C LEU A 41 -3.25 -15.68 20.25
N LEU A 42 -3.44 -14.38 20.48
CA LEU A 42 -2.42 -13.39 20.15
C LEU A 42 -1.13 -13.63 20.93
N LYS A 43 -1.20 -13.93 22.23
CA LYS A 43 -0.02 -14.27 23.04
C LYS A 43 0.69 -15.51 22.50
N ALA A 44 -0.04 -16.58 22.19
CA ALA A 44 0.55 -17.80 21.62
C ALA A 44 1.24 -17.53 20.28
N TYR A 45 0.64 -16.69 19.44
CA TYR A 45 1.28 -16.22 18.21
C TYR A 45 2.56 -15.43 18.51
N LEU A 46 2.54 -14.41 19.37
CA LEU A 46 3.71 -13.59 19.72
C LEU A 46 4.84 -14.38 20.39
N ASP A 47 4.48 -15.44 21.13
CA ASP A 47 5.43 -16.34 21.78
C ASP A 47 6.07 -17.36 20.81
N GLY A 48 5.66 -17.36 19.53
CA GLY A 48 6.20 -18.22 18.49
C GLY A 48 7.70 -18.05 18.19
N PRO A 49 8.25 -18.86 17.27
CA PRO A 49 9.68 -18.91 16.97
C PRO A 49 10.19 -17.73 16.13
N GLN A 50 9.30 -16.87 15.65
CA GLN A 50 9.67 -15.73 14.81
C GLN A 50 10.44 -14.65 15.58
N ASP A 51 11.34 -13.98 14.87
CA ASP A 51 12.10 -12.83 15.38
C ASP A 51 11.24 -11.56 15.35
N ILE A 52 10.38 -11.42 14.35
CA ILE A 52 9.50 -10.28 14.15
C ILE A 52 8.06 -10.78 13.98
N SER A 53 7.14 -10.22 14.75
CA SER A 53 5.70 -10.40 14.56
C SER A 53 5.09 -9.05 14.18
N PHE A 54 4.30 -8.98 13.14
CA PHE A 54 3.61 -7.74 12.80
C PHE A 54 2.24 -7.94 12.15
N SER A 55 1.44 -6.89 12.16
CA SER A 55 0.22 -6.79 11.36
C SER A 55 0.08 -5.37 10.86
N GLU A 56 -0.33 -5.23 9.61
CA GLU A 56 -0.59 -3.95 8.94
C GLU A 56 -2.03 -3.48 9.16
N THR A 57 -2.95 -4.42 9.40
CA THR A 57 -4.40 -4.18 9.36
C THR A 57 -5.07 -4.19 10.73
N ALA A 58 -4.31 -3.99 11.81
CA ALA A 58 -4.85 -4.00 13.16
C ALA A 58 -5.85 -2.84 13.37
N ASN A 59 -7.11 -3.20 13.63
CA ASN A 59 -8.11 -2.25 14.13
C ASN A 59 -7.80 -1.82 15.59
N ASP A 60 -8.55 -0.86 16.13
CA ASP A 60 -8.29 -0.30 17.46
C ASP A 60 -8.31 -1.35 18.59
N ILE A 61 -9.16 -2.38 18.47
CA ILE A 61 -9.26 -3.46 19.46
C ILE A 61 -8.00 -4.32 19.40
N SER A 62 -7.61 -4.76 18.19
CA SER A 62 -6.39 -5.53 17.97
C SER A 62 -5.16 -4.74 18.39
N ALA A 63 -5.05 -3.47 18.03
CA ALA A 63 -3.92 -2.62 18.40
C ALA A 63 -3.76 -2.50 19.93
N ARG A 64 -4.87 -2.38 20.68
CA ARG A 64 -4.86 -2.39 22.15
C ARG A 64 -4.40 -3.73 22.72
N LEU A 65 -4.85 -4.85 22.14
CA LEU A 65 -4.41 -6.18 22.56
C LEU A 65 -2.90 -6.37 22.32
N TRP A 66 -2.40 -5.99 21.15
CA TRP A 66 -0.97 -6.01 20.82
C TRP A 66 -0.15 -5.18 21.81
N THR A 67 -0.59 -3.94 22.09
CA THR A 67 0.12 -3.05 23.01
C THR A 67 0.17 -3.61 24.44
N ARG A 68 -0.91 -4.24 24.92
CA ARG A 68 -0.92 -4.94 26.22
C ARG A 68 0.05 -6.11 26.29
N LEU A 69 0.37 -6.71 25.15
CA LEU A 69 1.34 -7.79 25.00
C LEU A 69 2.72 -7.28 24.54
N ARG A 70 3.07 -6.03 24.88
CA ARG A 70 4.36 -5.38 24.58
C ARG A 70 4.62 -5.13 23.09
N GLY A 71 3.60 -5.27 22.24
CA GLY A 71 3.64 -4.77 20.88
C GLY A 71 3.70 -3.24 20.85
N VAL A 72 4.19 -2.70 19.74
CA VAL A 72 4.35 -1.27 19.50
C VAL A 72 3.60 -0.90 18.22
N VAL A 73 2.80 0.16 18.27
CA VAL A 73 2.21 0.76 17.08
C VAL A 73 3.28 1.58 16.37
N LEU A 74 3.35 1.50 15.04
CA LEU A 74 4.22 2.31 14.20
C LEU A 74 3.38 3.39 13.47
N PRO A 75 3.24 4.61 14.00
CA PRO A 75 2.36 5.63 13.43
C PRO A 75 2.73 5.98 11.99
N GLN A 76 4.03 6.03 11.67
CA GLN A 76 4.54 6.36 10.35
C GLN A 76 4.21 5.32 9.27
N TYR A 77 3.88 4.08 9.65
CA TYR A 77 3.39 3.02 8.75
C TYR A 77 1.86 2.89 8.79
N SER A 78 1.19 3.60 9.72
CA SER A 78 -0.24 3.46 10.00
C SER A 78 -1.15 4.37 9.18
N LEU A 79 -0.58 5.14 8.25
CA LEU A 79 -1.31 6.10 7.42
C LEU A 79 -1.67 5.48 6.07
N ASP A 80 -2.92 5.67 5.70
CA ASP A 80 -3.34 5.62 4.30
C ASP A 80 -3.18 7.02 3.71
N TRP A 81 -2.87 7.09 2.43
CA TRP A 81 -2.81 8.34 1.71
C TRP A 81 -3.83 8.34 0.57
N VAL A 82 -4.37 9.52 0.26
CA VAL A 82 -5.37 9.72 -0.77
C VAL A 82 -5.00 10.93 -1.63
N ARG A 83 -5.01 10.73 -2.95
CA ARG A 83 -4.85 11.79 -3.94
C ARG A 83 -6.10 11.88 -4.81
N VAL A 84 -6.82 13.00 -4.71
CA VAL A 84 -8.00 13.26 -5.55
C VAL A 84 -7.57 13.82 -6.90
N MET A 85 -8.04 13.20 -7.98
CA MET A 85 -7.67 13.56 -9.36
C MET A 85 -8.84 14.15 -10.12
N ARG A 86 -10.05 13.63 -9.88
CA ARG A 86 -11.30 14.08 -10.49
C ARG A 86 -12.35 14.18 -9.40
N PRO A 87 -12.56 15.37 -8.79
CA PRO A 87 -13.29 15.49 -7.54
C PRO A 87 -14.74 15.00 -7.62
N SER A 88 -15.45 15.29 -8.71
CA SER A 88 -16.85 14.87 -8.87
C SER A 88 -16.95 13.36 -9.05
N SER A 89 -16.08 12.80 -9.90
CA SER A 89 -15.96 11.35 -10.11
C SER A 89 -15.52 10.63 -8.83
N PHE A 90 -14.69 11.26 -8.00
CA PHE A 90 -14.22 10.71 -6.72
C PHE A 90 -15.34 10.65 -5.67
N VAL A 91 -16.15 11.72 -5.56
CA VAL A 91 -17.32 11.72 -4.68
C VAL A 91 -18.34 10.66 -5.13
N LEU A 92 -18.55 10.54 -6.45
CA LEU A 92 -19.41 9.50 -7.00
C LEU A 92 -18.86 8.09 -6.73
N SER A 93 -17.55 7.86 -6.87
CA SER A 93 -16.96 6.53 -6.64
C SER A 93 -17.01 6.10 -5.17
N LEU A 94 -16.87 7.03 -4.22
CA LEU A 94 -17.14 6.77 -2.80
C LEU A 94 -18.59 6.34 -2.57
N SER A 95 -19.54 6.99 -3.24
CA SER A 95 -20.99 6.81 -3.05
C SER A 95 -21.56 5.62 -3.83
N ALA A 96 -20.95 5.25 -4.95
CA ALA A 96 -21.38 4.16 -5.84
C ALA A 96 -21.23 2.78 -5.19
N SER A 97 -20.37 2.66 -4.16
CA SER A 97 -20.29 1.48 -3.30
C SER A 97 -21.57 1.26 -2.49
N ARG A 98 -22.32 2.33 -2.18
CA ARG A 98 -23.56 2.30 -1.39
C ARG A 98 -24.82 2.34 -2.26
N LEU A 99 -24.79 3.06 -3.38
CA LEU A 99 -25.95 3.27 -4.26
C LEU A 99 -25.55 3.12 -5.72
N LYS A 100 -25.88 1.97 -6.33
CA LYS A 100 -25.54 1.67 -7.75
C LYS A 100 -26.13 2.69 -8.73
N LEU A 101 -27.26 3.35 -8.40
CA LEU A 101 -27.85 4.43 -9.21
C LEU A 101 -26.97 5.68 -9.33
N ALA A 102 -26.03 5.91 -8.40
CA ALA A 102 -25.12 7.06 -8.47
C ALA A 102 -24.24 7.02 -9.75
N ARG A 103 -24.02 5.84 -10.33
CA ARG A 103 -23.29 5.69 -11.61
C ARG A 103 -24.01 6.35 -12.80
N MET A 104 -25.31 6.58 -12.72
CA MET A 104 -26.05 7.26 -13.80
C MET A 104 -25.68 8.74 -13.94
N LEU A 105 -25.09 9.35 -12.91
CA LEU A 105 -24.64 10.75 -12.91
C LEU A 105 -23.21 10.93 -13.46
N ASN A 106 -22.54 9.83 -13.85
CA ASN A 106 -21.14 9.85 -14.30
C ASN A 106 -20.89 10.81 -15.49
N PRO A 107 -21.77 10.90 -16.51
CA PRO A 107 -21.58 11.84 -17.63
C PRO A 107 -21.51 13.31 -17.20
N PHE A 108 -22.30 13.71 -16.20
CA PHE A 108 -22.30 15.07 -15.66
C PHE A 108 -21.04 15.33 -14.82
N ALA A 109 -20.64 14.37 -13.99
CA ALA A 109 -19.40 14.47 -13.22
C ALA A 109 -18.17 14.60 -14.12
N HIS A 110 -18.11 13.86 -15.22
CA HIS A 110 -17.05 13.99 -16.22
C HIS A 110 -16.98 15.38 -16.84
N ALA A 111 -18.12 15.98 -17.17
CA ALA A 111 -18.16 17.32 -17.76
C ALA A 111 -17.63 18.37 -16.77
N ILE A 112 -18.02 18.26 -15.49
CA ILE A 112 -17.54 19.13 -14.41
C ILE A 112 -16.04 18.93 -14.19
N ASP A 113 -15.57 17.69 -14.07
CA ASP A 113 -14.17 17.39 -13.82
C ASP A 113 -13.29 17.81 -15.02
N ARG A 114 -13.74 17.60 -16.26
CA ARG A 114 -13.03 18.07 -17.46
C ARG A 114 -12.94 19.59 -17.51
N PHE A 115 -14.03 20.29 -17.18
CA PHE A 115 -14.02 21.75 -17.10
C PHE A 115 -13.09 22.25 -16.00
N TYR A 116 -13.11 21.60 -14.83
CA TYR A 116 -12.26 21.93 -13.70
C TYR A 116 -10.77 21.72 -14.00
N CYS A 117 -10.39 20.54 -14.52
CA CYS A 117 -9.00 20.22 -14.85
C CYS A 117 -8.47 21.05 -16.02
N ARG A 118 -9.28 21.38 -17.03
CA ARG A 118 -8.88 22.25 -18.15
C ARG A 118 -8.53 23.68 -17.72
N ARG A 119 -9.06 24.14 -16.59
CA ARG A 119 -8.78 25.47 -16.04
C ARG A 119 -7.49 25.51 -15.20
N MET A 120 -6.83 24.37 -15.01
CA MET A 120 -5.58 24.26 -14.27
C MET A 120 -4.40 24.58 -15.20
N LYS A 121 -3.44 25.38 -14.72
CA LYS A 121 -2.16 25.56 -15.41
C LYS A 121 -1.30 24.30 -15.24
N SER A 122 -0.47 24.00 -16.24
CA SER A 122 0.41 22.81 -16.27
C SER A 122 1.27 22.63 -14.99
N SER A 123 1.66 23.71 -14.30
CA SER A 123 2.42 23.65 -13.04
C SER A 123 1.59 23.74 -11.75
N GLU A 124 0.26 23.92 -11.83
CA GLU A 124 -0.60 24.09 -10.65
C GLU A 124 -0.95 22.74 -10.00
N ARG A 125 -0.31 22.42 -8.87
CA ARG A 125 -0.66 21.28 -8.01
C ARG A 125 -1.81 21.66 -7.06
N ARG A 126 -3.06 21.39 -7.47
CA ARG A 126 -4.26 21.59 -6.63
C ARG A 126 -4.63 20.33 -5.83
N TRP A 127 -5.26 20.52 -4.68
CA TRP A 127 -5.77 19.42 -3.84
C TRP A 127 -6.77 18.50 -4.53
N SER A 128 -7.46 18.98 -5.56
CA SER A 128 -8.62 18.34 -6.19
C SER A 128 -8.52 18.28 -7.72
N GLY A 129 -7.38 17.85 -8.27
CA GLY A 129 -7.18 17.84 -9.72
C GLY A 129 -5.75 17.60 -10.14
N VAL A 130 -5.57 17.03 -11.33
CA VAL A 130 -4.27 16.92 -12.02
C VAL A 130 -4.39 17.67 -13.34
N ALA A 131 -3.36 18.46 -13.67
CA ALA A 131 -3.33 19.21 -14.92
C ALA A 131 -3.24 18.25 -16.12
N PRO A 132 -3.83 18.58 -17.29
CA PRO A 132 -3.80 17.70 -18.46
C PRO A 132 -2.39 17.38 -18.97
N ASP A 133 -1.44 18.30 -18.77
CA ASP A 133 -0.05 18.17 -19.22
C ASP A 133 0.84 17.46 -18.20
N GLY A 134 0.25 16.93 -17.11
CA GLY A 134 0.96 16.19 -16.07
C GLY A 134 1.68 17.04 -15.01
N ALA A 135 2.21 16.38 -13.98
CA ALA A 135 2.97 16.95 -12.87
C ALA A 135 4.42 17.34 -13.22
N GLY A 136 4.85 17.13 -14.47
CA GLY A 136 6.16 17.49 -14.99
C GLY A 136 7.28 16.60 -14.45
N HIS A 137 7.31 15.34 -14.86
CA HIS A 137 8.46 14.44 -14.63
C HIS A 137 9.49 14.69 -15.72
N GLY A 138 10.49 15.51 -15.44
CA GLY A 138 11.54 15.82 -16.40
C GLY A 138 12.12 14.54 -17.02
N ALA A 139 12.05 14.39 -18.34
CA ALA A 139 12.65 13.36 -19.19
C ALA A 139 12.52 11.86 -18.78
N LEU A 140 11.89 11.53 -17.65
CA LEU A 140 11.62 10.15 -17.23
C LEU A 140 10.59 9.52 -18.16
N ARG A 141 10.69 8.20 -18.32
CA ARG A 141 9.80 7.41 -19.17
C ARG A 141 9.10 6.36 -18.35
N THR A 142 7.78 6.28 -18.50
CA THR A 142 6.96 5.22 -17.93
C THR A 142 6.69 4.16 -18.99
N SER A 143 6.76 2.90 -18.60
CA SER A 143 6.39 1.77 -19.46
C SER A 143 5.66 0.72 -18.65
N GLU A 144 4.52 0.28 -19.14
CA GLU A 144 3.80 -0.86 -18.57
C GLU A 144 4.61 -2.14 -18.80
N ILE A 145 4.68 -2.98 -17.76
CA ILE A 145 5.48 -4.22 -17.74
C ILE A 145 4.64 -5.38 -17.22
N ASP A 146 5.13 -6.61 -17.42
CA ASP A 146 4.52 -7.81 -16.83
C ASP A 146 4.93 -7.98 -15.34
N SER A 147 4.19 -8.84 -14.63
CA SER A 147 4.42 -9.11 -13.21
C SER A 147 5.80 -9.68 -12.91
N GLY A 148 6.35 -10.54 -13.79
CA GLY A 148 7.67 -11.14 -13.61
C GLY A 148 8.79 -10.11 -13.77
N THR A 149 8.64 -9.18 -14.72
CA THR A 149 9.55 -8.03 -14.83
C THR A 149 9.45 -7.13 -13.61
N PHE A 150 8.25 -6.87 -13.09
CA PHE A 150 8.07 -6.09 -11.86
C PHE A 150 8.71 -6.76 -10.64
N ALA A 151 8.56 -8.07 -10.48
CA ALA A 151 9.17 -8.84 -9.39
C ALA A 151 10.70 -8.68 -9.34
N LYS A 152 11.36 -8.69 -10.50
CA LYS A 152 12.82 -8.48 -10.61
C LYS A 152 13.27 -7.09 -10.19
N LEU A 153 12.37 -6.10 -10.15
CA LEU A 153 12.68 -4.73 -9.73
C LEU A 153 12.55 -4.55 -8.21
N VAL A 154 11.86 -5.45 -7.50
CA VAL A 154 11.59 -5.31 -6.07
C VAL A 154 12.88 -5.33 -5.27
N GLU A 155 13.73 -6.34 -5.49
CA GLU A 155 14.98 -6.51 -4.74
C GLU A 155 15.94 -5.30 -4.89
N PRO A 156 16.31 -4.84 -6.09
CA PRO A 156 17.22 -3.70 -6.23
C PRO A 156 16.63 -2.38 -5.72
N LEU A 157 15.32 -2.15 -5.86
CA LEU A 157 14.67 -0.93 -5.38
C LEU A 157 14.41 -0.92 -3.86
N THR A 158 14.55 -2.07 -3.20
CA THR A 158 14.40 -2.21 -1.74
C THR A 158 15.73 -2.45 -1.02
N ALA A 159 16.85 -2.57 -1.75
CA ALA A 159 18.19 -2.75 -1.18
C ALA A 159 18.63 -1.62 -0.22
N GLN A 160 18.04 -0.43 -0.34
CA GLN A 160 18.29 0.71 0.55
C GLN A 160 17.78 0.50 2.00
N PHE A 161 16.87 -0.45 2.23
CA PHE A 161 16.31 -0.71 3.56
C PHE A 161 17.18 -1.70 4.33
N VAL A 162 17.50 -1.36 5.58
CA VAL A 162 18.35 -2.18 6.44
C VAL A 162 17.62 -3.44 6.90
N LEU A 163 16.33 -3.29 7.23
CA LEU A 163 15.42 -4.40 7.52
C LEU A 163 14.48 -4.59 6.32
N ARG A 164 14.62 -5.67 5.59
CA ARG A 164 13.83 -5.90 4.37
C ARG A 164 13.51 -7.38 4.16
N PRO A 165 12.48 -7.72 3.39
CA PRO A 165 12.22 -9.11 3.02
C PRO A 165 13.41 -9.71 2.26
N GLU A 166 13.67 -10.98 2.54
CA GLU A 166 14.46 -11.84 1.68
C GLU A 166 13.47 -12.75 0.93
N TRP A 167 13.23 -12.45 -0.33
CA TRP A 167 12.23 -13.17 -1.12
C TRP A 167 12.77 -14.53 -1.51
N ALA A 168 12.07 -15.60 -1.12
CA ALA A 168 12.35 -16.93 -1.65
C ALA A 168 12.04 -16.99 -3.15
N GLU A 169 12.66 -17.94 -3.85
CA GLU A 169 12.42 -18.16 -5.27
C GLU A 169 10.91 -18.37 -5.54
N GLY A 170 10.35 -17.61 -6.49
CA GLY A 170 8.93 -17.66 -6.85
C GLY A 170 7.96 -17.05 -5.83
N GLN A 171 8.41 -16.61 -4.64
CA GLN A 171 7.53 -16.04 -3.61
C GLN A 171 6.87 -14.74 -4.07
N LEU A 172 7.62 -13.85 -4.71
CA LEU A 172 7.08 -12.60 -5.26
C LEU A 172 6.06 -12.88 -6.37
N ASP A 173 6.35 -13.82 -7.26
CA ASP A 173 5.42 -14.18 -8.34
C ASP A 173 4.09 -14.69 -7.79
N HIS A 174 4.12 -15.49 -6.73
CA HIS A 174 2.93 -15.94 -6.03
C HIS A 174 2.15 -14.79 -5.38
N ILE A 175 2.83 -13.89 -4.67
CA ILE A 175 2.22 -12.69 -4.06
C ILE A 175 1.54 -11.82 -5.12
N LEU A 176 2.19 -11.59 -6.26
CA LEU A 176 1.66 -10.78 -7.36
C LEU A 176 0.48 -11.45 -8.06
N ALA A 177 0.52 -12.78 -8.20
CA ALA A 177 -0.59 -13.56 -8.75
C ALA A 177 -1.84 -13.47 -7.84
N ASP A 178 -1.66 -13.59 -6.53
CA ASP A 178 -2.73 -13.43 -5.54
C ASP A 178 -3.28 -12.00 -5.52
N ALA A 179 -2.40 -11.00 -5.62
CA ALA A 179 -2.79 -9.60 -5.72
C ALA A 179 -3.66 -9.34 -6.95
N ALA A 180 -3.35 -9.96 -8.09
CA ALA A 180 -4.13 -9.82 -9.32
C ALA A 180 -5.56 -10.41 -9.19
N GLN A 181 -5.79 -11.36 -8.28
CA GLN A 181 -7.09 -12.01 -8.07
C GLN A 181 -8.08 -11.19 -7.23
N LYS A 182 -8.22 -9.89 -7.54
CA LYS A 182 -9.18 -8.98 -6.89
C LYS A 182 -10.04 -8.27 -7.93
N PRO A 183 -11.01 -8.99 -8.55
CA PRO A 183 -11.78 -8.47 -9.67
C PRO A 183 -12.57 -7.21 -9.29
N ASP A 184 -12.98 -7.05 -8.02
CA ASP A 184 -13.72 -5.88 -7.55
C ASP A 184 -12.89 -4.58 -7.59
N MET A 185 -11.54 -4.67 -7.53
CA MET A 185 -10.63 -3.51 -7.49
C MET A 185 -10.15 -3.03 -8.87
N GLY A 186 -10.40 -3.80 -9.93
CA GLY A 186 -9.91 -3.51 -11.28
C GLY A 186 -8.67 -4.31 -11.67
N GLU A 187 -8.12 -4.00 -12.84
CA GLU A 187 -6.90 -4.62 -13.36
C GLU A 187 -5.69 -4.19 -12.53
N LEU A 188 -4.84 -5.13 -12.13
CA LEU A 188 -3.56 -4.82 -11.49
C LEU A 188 -2.53 -4.46 -12.57
N VAL A 189 -2.08 -3.21 -12.55
CA VAL A 189 -1.16 -2.64 -13.53
C VAL A 189 0.22 -2.49 -12.91
N PHE A 190 1.27 -2.84 -13.66
CA PHE A 190 2.66 -2.67 -13.28
C PHE A 190 3.34 -1.70 -14.23
N VAL A 191 4.11 -0.75 -13.68
CA VAL A 191 4.81 0.26 -14.47
C VAL A 191 6.22 0.42 -13.95
N SER A 192 7.20 0.38 -14.84
CA SER A 192 8.57 0.83 -14.55
C SER A 192 8.75 2.30 -14.91
N VAL A 193 9.57 2.99 -14.13
CA VAL A 193 10.00 4.37 -14.35
C VAL A 193 11.49 4.37 -14.65
N THR A 194 11.85 4.79 -15.85
CA THR A 194 13.24 4.81 -16.30
C THR A 194 13.73 6.24 -16.54
N SER A 195 15.01 6.46 -16.29
CA SER A 195 15.70 7.69 -16.65
C SER A 195 15.86 7.80 -18.18
N PRO A 196 16.22 8.98 -18.72
CA PRO A 196 16.51 9.15 -20.15
C PRO A 196 17.60 8.22 -20.68
N VAL A 197 18.51 7.80 -19.79
CA VAL A 197 19.64 6.91 -20.07
C VAL A 197 19.22 5.43 -20.04
N GLY A 198 17.97 5.13 -19.69
CA GLY A 198 17.41 3.77 -19.64
C GLY A 198 17.57 3.05 -18.29
N THR A 199 18.24 3.66 -17.31
CA THR A 199 18.34 3.11 -15.95
C THR A 199 17.00 3.17 -15.24
N ASN A 200 16.58 2.08 -14.61
CA ASN A 200 15.37 2.04 -13.79
C ASN A 200 15.56 2.81 -12.48
N VAL A 201 14.70 3.79 -12.22
CA VAL A 201 14.74 4.65 -11.02
C VAL A 201 13.59 4.37 -10.05
N GLY A 202 12.61 3.58 -10.48
CA GLY A 202 11.46 3.21 -9.66
C GLY A 202 10.43 2.40 -10.41
N ALA A 203 9.46 1.87 -9.68
CA ALA A 203 8.34 1.14 -10.23
C ALA A 203 7.11 1.31 -9.34
N PHE A 204 5.93 1.13 -9.90
CA PHE A 204 4.70 1.11 -9.11
C PHE A 204 3.71 0.07 -9.63
N ALA A 205 2.93 -0.46 -8.69
CA ALA A 205 1.87 -1.41 -8.93
C ALA A 205 0.57 -0.90 -8.31
N TYR A 206 -0.51 -0.87 -9.06
CA TYR A 206 -1.80 -0.42 -8.56
C TYR A 206 -2.96 -1.01 -9.36
N HIS A 207 -4.09 -1.18 -8.68
CA HIS A 207 -5.33 -1.60 -9.31
C HIS A 207 -5.99 -0.38 -9.94
N ALA A 208 -6.33 -0.49 -11.22
CA ALA A 208 -6.92 0.57 -12.00
C ALA A 208 -8.27 0.13 -12.59
N ARG A 209 -9.28 0.98 -12.41
CA ARG A 209 -10.51 0.95 -13.19
C ARG A 209 -10.94 2.39 -13.45
N LYS A 210 -11.35 2.66 -14.68
CA LYS A 210 -11.84 3.98 -15.09
C LYS A 210 -12.95 4.46 -14.14
N ASP A 211 -12.85 5.72 -13.71
CA ASP A 211 -13.77 6.44 -12.82
C ASP A 211 -13.86 5.93 -11.38
N GLU A 212 -13.16 4.85 -11.05
CA GLU A 212 -13.03 4.36 -9.68
C GLU A 212 -11.73 4.85 -9.03
N ILE A 213 -11.63 4.64 -7.71
CA ILE A 213 -10.41 4.99 -6.97
C ILE A 213 -9.38 3.90 -7.21
N GLY A 214 -8.26 4.26 -7.83
CA GLY A 214 -7.12 3.36 -8.00
C GLY A 214 -6.51 2.99 -6.64
N ARG A 215 -6.27 1.69 -6.43
CA ARG A 215 -5.70 1.15 -5.18
C ARG A 215 -4.23 0.84 -5.41
N VAL A 216 -3.35 1.65 -4.84
CA VAL A 216 -1.90 1.48 -4.96
C VAL A 216 -1.46 0.35 -4.05
N LEU A 217 -0.93 -0.70 -4.67
CA LEU A 217 -0.38 -1.85 -3.98
C LEU A 217 1.05 -1.56 -3.51
N GLN A 218 1.88 -1.00 -4.39
CA GLN A 218 3.28 -0.76 -4.09
C GLN A 218 3.83 0.42 -4.90
N ILE A 219 4.66 1.24 -4.25
CA ILE A 219 5.54 2.21 -4.90
C ILE A 219 6.97 1.87 -4.49
N LEU A 220 7.88 1.80 -5.47
CA LEU A 220 9.30 1.52 -5.29
C LEU A 220 10.08 2.64 -5.95
N ALA A 221 11.07 3.19 -5.27
CA ALA A 221 11.88 4.27 -5.81
C ALA A 221 13.28 4.21 -5.21
N LEU A 222 14.29 4.54 -6.02
CA LEU A 222 15.63 4.79 -5.50
C LEU A 222 15.64 6.02 -4.58
N PRO A 223 16.61 6.11 -3.64
CA PRO A 223 16.79 7.29 -2.80
C PRO A 223 16.79 8.58 -3.63
N GLY A 224 16.01 9.57 -3.22
CA GLY A 224 15.87 10.86 -3.90
C GLY A 224 14.97 10.86 -5.15
N GLN A 225 14.52 9.70 -5.65
CA GLN A 225 13.65 9.60 -6.84
C GLN A 225 12.16 9.43 -6.50
N ALA A 226 11.82 9.26 -5.20
CA ALA A 226 10.45 9.03 -4.74
C ALA A 226 9.45 10.07 -5.27
N GLY A 227 9.82 11.36 -5.26
CA GLY A 227 8.95 12.42 -5.77
C GLY A 227 8.62 12.25 -7.25
N SER A 228 9.63 11.99 -8.07
CA SER A 228 9.46 11.83 -9.52
C SER A 228 8.63 10.58 -9.84
N VAL A 229 8.85 9.48 -9.13
CA VAL A 229 8.08 8.24 -9.29
C VAL A 229 6.62 8.43 -8.90
N ILE A 230 6.34 9.16 -7.80
CA ILE A 230 4.96 9.50 -7.41
C ILE A 230 4.29 10.38 -8.46
N ASP A 231 5.01 11.36 -9.03
CA ASP A 231 4.48 12.19 -10.11
C ASP A 231 4.14 11.32 -11.35
N CYS A 232 5.01 10.36 -11.69
CA CYS A 232 4.77 9.42 -12.80
C CYS A 232 3.53 8.54 -12.54
N LEU A 233 3.36 8.06 -11.30
CA LEU A 233 2.16 7.32 -10.90
C LEU A 233 0.89 8.16 -11.05
N ILE A 234 0.92 9.42 -10.58
CA ILE A 234 -0.22 10.33 -10.66
C ILE A 234 -0.62 10.55 -12.12
N ASP A 235 0.34 10.77 -13.02
CA ASP A 235 0.02 11.07 -14.41
C ASP A 235 -0.44 9.83 -15.17
N HIS A 236 0.23 8.68 -14.97
CA HIS A 236 -0.20 7.41 -15.54
C HIS A 236 -1.62 7.04 -15.09
N ALA A 237 -1.95 7.28 -13.82
CA ALA A 237 -3.30 7.09 -13.30
C ALA A 237 -4.31 8.06 -13.93
N ALA A 238 -3.90 9.30 -14.24
CA ALA A 238 -4.76 10.32 -14.81
C ALA A 238 -5.13 9.98 -16.26
N GLU A 239 -4.15 9.47 -17.02
CA GLU A 239 -4.29 8.96 -18.39
C GLU A 239 -5.25 7.76 -18.42
N ARG A 240 -5.08 6.80 -17.50
CA ARG A 240 -6.02 5.67 -17.32
C ARG A 240 -7.40 6.10 -16.80
N GLY A 241 -7.55 7.34 -16.37
CA GLY A 241 -8.82 7.95 -16.02
C GLY A 241 -9.42 7.48 -14.69
N VAL A 242 -8.59 7.12 -13.71
CA VAL A 242 -9.06 6.86 -12.34
C VAL A 242 -9.55 8.17 -11.69
N SER A 243 -10.49 8.07 -10.75
CA SER A 243 -11.04 9.27 -10.07
C SER A 243 -10.16 9.80 -8.93
N GLY A 244 -9.33 8.92 -8.37
CA GLY A 244 -8.29 9.25 -7.40
C GLY A 244 -7.41 8.05 -7.12
N LEU A 245 -6.37 8.24 -6.31
CA LEU A 245 -5.49 7.19 -5.83
C LEU A 245 -5.62 7.05 -4.32
N ARG A 246 -5.54 5.82 -3.83
CA ARG A 246 -5.39 5.50 -2.42
C ARG A 246 -4.37 4.39 -2.25
N GLY A 247 -3.48 4.51 -1.28
CA GLY A 247 -2.54 3.45 -0.92
C GLY A 247 -2.15 3.53 0.54
N ARG A 248 -1.45 2.50 1.01
CA ARG A 248 -0.75 2.56 2.29
C ARG A 248 0.51 3.39 2.14
N ILE A 249 0.89 4.12 3.19
CA ILE A 249 2.17 4.82 3.22
C ILE A 249 3.32 3.83 3.47
N GLN A 250 4.48 4.18 2.93
CA GLN A 250 5.78 3.74 3.43
C GLN A 250 6.57 5.00 3.82
N PRO A 251 7.21 5.05 5.00
CA PRO A 251 7.86 6.27 5.49
C PRO A 251 8.88 6.89 4.52
N ALA A 252 9.59 6.07 3.75
CA ALA A 252 10.53 6.52 2.71
C ALA A 252 9.90 7.41 1.62
N LEU A 253 8.57 7.36 1.48
CA LEU A 253 7.82 8.16 0.52
C LEU A 253 7.21 9.41 1.15
N LEU A 254 7.18 9.52 2.47
CA LEU A 254 6.40 10.53 3.20
C LEU A 254 6.84 11.95 2.85
N GLU A 255 8.15 12.22 2.88
CA GLU A 255 8.72 13.52 2.53
C GLU A 255 8.32 13.95 1.11
N ALA A 256 8.43 13.02 0.15
CA ALA A 256 8.02 13.25 -1.23
C ALA A 256 6.51 13.54 -1.36
N MET A 257 5.66 13.00 -0.49
CA MET A 257 4.22 13.21 -0.55
C MET A 257 3.75 14.55 0.03
N LEU A 258 4.47 15.16 0.98
CA LEU A 258 4.06 16.41 1.65
C LEU A 258 3.85 17.58 0.67
N GLY A 259 4.61 17.64 -0.43
CA GLY A 259 4.48 18.67 -1.47
C GLY A 259 3.45 18.39 -2.56
N ARG A 260 2.74 17.25 -2.51
CA ARG A 260 1.92 16.74 -3.64
C ARG A 260 0.42 16.77 -3.40
N ARG A 261 -0.02 17.53 -2.38
CA ARG A 261 -1.45 17.70 -2.03
C ARG A 261 -2.15 16.35 -1.83
N ILE A 262 -1.47 15.50 -1.09
CA ILE A 262 -1.93 14.17 -0.69
C ILE A 262 -2.50 14.31 0.73
N ALA A 263 -3.70 13.76 0.93
CA ALA A 263 -4.31 13.69 2.26
C ALA A 263 -3.87 12.40 2.97
N PHE A 264 -3.58 12.49 4.26
CA PHE A 264 -3.25 11.33 5.09
C PHE A 264 -4.41 11.02 6.03
N LEU A 265 -4.76 9.74 6.14
CA LEU A 265 -5.88 9.24 6.92
C LEU A 265 -5.42 8.04 7.74
N THR A 266 -5.92 7.91 8.96
CA THR A 266 -5.73 6.72 9.78
C THR A 266 -6.88 5.75 9.55
N VAL A 267 -6.56 4.52 9.14
CA VAL A 267 -7.58 3.48 8.83
C VAL A 267 -7.33 2.23 9.64
N ALA A 268 -6.07 1.80 9.71
CA ALA A 268 -5.62 0.68 10.51
C ALA A 268 -4.22 0.98 11.05
N SER A 269 -3.88 0.36 12.18
CA SER A 269 -2.56 0.49 12.80
C SER A 269 -1.62 -0.60 12.29
N THR A 270 -0.41 -0.23 11.90
CA THR A 270 0.69 -1.19 11.76
C THR A 270 1.27 -1.41 13.15
N VAL A 271 1.20 -2.66 13.64
CA VAL A 271 1.68 -3.08 14.95
C VAL A 271 2.81 -4.09 14.79
N VAL A 272 3.84 -3.96 15.63
CA VAL A 272 5.02 -4.84 15.60
C VAL A 272 5.38 -5.32 16.99
N HIS A 273 6.01 -6.48 17.07
CA HIS A 273 6.59 -7.05 18.26
C HIS A 273 7.87 -7.79 17.88
N SER A 274 8.92 -7.60 18.67
CA SER A 274 10.15 -8.38 18.60
C SER A 274 10.76 -8.47 19.99
N ARG A 275 11.48 -9.56 20.25
CA ARG A 275 12.28 -9.73 21.47
C ARG A 275 13.62 -9.00 21.36
N ASP A 276 14.05 -8.70 20.14
CA ASP A 276 15.30 -8.00 19.85
C ASP A 276 15.05 -6.47 19.81
N PRO A 277 15.64 -5.68 20.72
CA PRO A 277 15.46 -4.24 20.74
C PRO A 277 16.04 -3.54 19.51
N GLU A 278 17.06 -4.08 18.85
CA GLU A 278 17.65 -3.48 17.64
C GLU A 278 16.66 -3.55 16.47
N LEU A 279 15.92 -4.65 16.35
CA LEU A 279 14.89 -4.80 15.32
C LEU A 279 13.72 -3.84 15.56
N LEU A 280 13.30 -3.67 16.82
CA LEU A 280 12.28 -2.68 17.18
C LEU A 280 12.74 -1.26 16.87
N ASP A 281 14.00 -0.93 17.16
CA ASP A 281 14.55 0.40 16.88
C ASP A 281 14.61 0.68 15.38
N ALA A 282 15.09 -0.27 14.57
CA ALA A 282 15.10 -0.15 13.11
C ALA A 282 13.70 0.11 12.53
N MET A 283 12.68 -0.59 13.02
CA MET A 283 11.28 -0.36 12.59
C MET A 283 10.74 1.00 13.06
N LYS A 284 11.03 1.42 14.30
CA LYS A 284 10.65 2.74 14.82
C LYS A 284 11.30 3.88 14.06
N ASN A 285 12.55 3.72 13.65
CA ASN A 285 13.33 4.70 12.91
C ASN A 285 13.11 4.62 11.39
N SER A 286 12.06 3.91 10.94
CA SER A 286 11.64 3.86 9.53
C SER A 286 12.65 3.23 8.57
N GLN A 287 13.52 2.35 9.09
CA GLN A 287 14.56 1.67 8.31
C GLN A 287 14.07 0.32 7.74
N ALA A 288 12.79 0.00 7.94
CA ALA A 288 12.19 -1.27 7.55
C ALA A 288 11.32 -1.15 6.29
N PHE A 289 11.45 -2.08 5.36
CA PHE A 289 10.51 -2.26 4.27
C PHE A 289 9.32 -3.10 4.75
N LEU A 290 8.24 -2.41 5.15
CA LEU A 290 6.98 -2.99 5.61
C LEU A 290 5.81 -2.42 4.79
N ASN A 291 4.63 -3.04 4.91
CA ASN A 291 3.42 -2.75 4.14
C ASN A 291 3.53 -3.10 2.64
N GLY A 292 2.43 -2.96 1.91
CA GLY A 292 2.39 -3.22 0.47
C GLY A 292 2.66 -4.69 0.19
N LEU A 293 3.74 -5.00 -0.54
CA LEU A 293 4.19 -6.39 -0.77
C LEU A 293 4.69 -7.08 0.51
N ALA A 294 5.28 -6.32 1.44
CA ALA A 294 5.78 -6.79 2.74
C ALA A 294 4.73 -6.59 3.84
N GLY A 295 3.49 -6.93 3.53
CA GLY A 295 2.34 -6.70 4.40
C GLY A 295 1.22 -7.68 4.09
N GLU A 296 -0.03 -7.23 4.25
CA GLU A 296 -1.21 -8.08 4.08
C GLU A 296 -2.08 -7.62 2.90
N GLN A 297 -1.88 -6.40 2.39
CA GLN A 297 -2.78 -5.77 1.42
C GLN A 297 -2.88 -6.50 0.08
N TRP A 298 -1.88 -7.29 -0.30
CA TRP A 298 -1.93 -8.14 -1.50
C TRP A 298 -2.84 -9.36 -1.30
N SER A 299 -3.01 -9.86 -0.08
CA SER A 299 -3.74 -11.10 0.21
C SER A 299 -5.20 -11.01 -0.22
N ARG A 300 -5.74 -12.11 -0.77
CA ARG A 300 -7.16 -12.23 -1.16
C ARG A 300 -8.12 -12.07 0.02
N LEU A 301 -7.67 -12.32 1.25
CA LEU A 301 -8.44 -12.09 2.47
C LEU A 301 -8.84 -10.61 2.63
N ILE A 302 -8.06 -9.70 2.06
CA ILE A 302 -8.30 -8.26 2.12
C ILE A 302 -8.96 -7.80 0.82
N GLY A 303 -10.28 -7.70 0.84
CA GLY A 303 -11.08 -7.15 -0.26
C GLY A 303 -11.25 -8.06 -1.48
N GLY A 304 -10.88 -9.34 -1.39
CA GLY A 304 -11.21 -10.36 -2.38
C GLY A 304 -12.54 -11.06 -2.10
N ARG A 305 -13.05 -11.79 -3.10
CA ARG A 305 -14.14 -12.77 -2.92
C ARG A 305 -13.58 -14.18 -2.91
N PHE A 306 -14.15 -15.01 -2.05
CA PHE A 306 -14.01 -16.47 -2.10
C PHE A 306 -15.24 -16.97 -2.84
N THR A 307 -15.07 -17.32 -4.11
CA THR A 307 -16.06 -18.03 -4.93
C THR A 307 -15.58 -19.44 -5.13
#